data_AF-A0A7L5SLW9-F1
#
_entry.id   AF-A0A7L5SLW9-F1
#
_cell.length_a   1.000
_cell.length_b   1.000
_cell.length_c   1.000
_cell.angle_alpha   90.00
_cell.angle_beta   90.00
_cell.angle_gamma   90.00
#
_symmetry.space_group_name_H-M   'P 1'
#
loop_
_entity.id
_entity.type
_entity.pdbx_description
1 polymer ?
#
loop_
_entity_poly.entity_id
_entity_poly.type
_entity_poly.pdbx_seq_one_letter_code
_entity_poly.pdbx_strand_id
1 'polypeptide(L)'
;MGASDVYARCVLCGRRFRQRTGPGRKRDYCEKACRRRAQRLRDGEAKATPAAAFPWGRQVADDALVLAARLAEAEREKVPLPDLLAHADRLARNVSCYVAAAVQDARADGTGWAAVAEAAGVSVETARIRWNEQKVKRLLARRDQHWTAPTEPAQGQPGALGASLGRSSAQEDTGIGRARRQLAAALSCLQRKSSVTLQEAAHQADLSPSYVWRVLNGTRLPAWPVVYMLATIFGGNAGELRFLWERAQGVCPPSRQSVTGAAGRLQAALRGLYLAADGPDLRRLSKSGGESLAPELVQEVLDGDLVPDWWTVEKLVAGMGGDASAIRPLWEDLHYAFLASRDVFPTGGLPRSGLPGTEMDTDFDAASS
;
A
#
# COMPACT_ATOMS: atom_id res chain seq x y z
N MET A 1 32.46 69.10 -15.96
CA MET A 1 31.57 68.30 -16.81
C MET A 1 30.47 67.71 -15.93
N GLY A 2 29.23 68.15 -16.10
CA GLY A 2 28.12 67.88 -15.18
C GLY A 2 27.75 66.40 -15.15
N ALA A 3 27.64 65.83 -13.95
CA ALA A 3 27.13 64.48 -13.76
C ALA A 3 25.67 64.43 -14.26
N SER A 4 25.45 63.75 -15.38
CA SER A 4 24.11 63.51 -15.92
C SER A 4 23.28 62.77 -14.88
N ASP A 5 22.25 63.42 -14.35
CA ASP A 5 21.36 62.78 -13.40
C ASP A 5 20.57 61.66 -14.09
N VAL A 6 20.96 60.43 -13.78
CA VAL A 6 20.26 59.23 -14.28
C VAL A 6 19.01 59.03 -13.43
N TYR A 7 17.84 59.03 -14.06
CA TYR A 7 16.57 58.75 -13.39
C TYR A 7 16.05 57.36 -13.75
N ALA A 8 15.43 56.67 -12.78
CA ALA A 8 14.74 55.38 -12.98
C ALA A 8 13.28 55.48 -12.52
N ARG A 9 12.43 54.55 -12.96
CA ARG A 9 11.04 54.42 -12.49
C ARG A 9 10.93 53.34 -11.43
N CYS A 10 10.18 53.61 -10.36
CA CYS A 10 9.89 52.64 -9.31
C CYS A 10 8.97 51.53 -9.83
N VAL A 11 9.38 50.28 -9.66
CA VAL A 11 8.60 49.11 -10.11
C VAL A 11 7.21 49.03 -9.46
N LEU A 12 7.04 49.55 -8.24
CA LEU A 12 5.76 49.48 -7.53
C LEU A 12 4.81 50.65 -7.80
N CYS A 13 5.31 51.89 -7.78
CA CYS A 13 4.46 53.09 -7.82
C CYS A 13 4.65 53.95 -9.08
N GLY A 14 5.53 53.55 -9.99
CA GLY A 14 5.79 54.25 -11.25
C GLY A 14 6.54 55.59 -11.14
N ARG A 15 6.72 56.14 -9.93
CA ARG A 15 7.39 57.43 -9.72
C ARG A 15 8.85 57.40 -10.20
N ARG A 16 9.27 58.48 -10.87
CA ARG A 16 10.67 58.71 -11.27
C ARG A 16 11.51 59.11 -10.05
N PHE A 17 12.71 58.55 -9.92
CA PHE A 17 13.64 58.89 -8.84
C PHE A 17 15.09 58.85 -9.33
N ARG A 18 15.96 59.62 -8.68
CA ARG A 18 17.39 59.72 -9.04
C ARG A 18 18.13 58.44 -8.67
N GLN A 19 18.83 57.85 -9.63
CA GLN A 19 19.74 56.72 -9.42
C GLN A 19 21.07 57.21 -8.88
N ARG A 20 21.75 56.35 -8.12
CA ARG A 20 23.12 56.59 -7.73
C ARG A 20 24.03 56.28 -8.92
N THR A 21 24.88 57.23 -9.28
CA THR A 21 25.95 57.06 -10.27
C THR A 21 27.20 56.57 -9.55
N GLY A 22 27.40 55.25 -9.52
CA GLY A 22 28.57 54.62 -8.91
C GLY A 22 28.56 53.10 -9.11
N PRO A 23 29.69 52.40 -8.88
CA PRO A 23 29.77 50.95 -9.00
C PRO A 23 28.90 50.29 -7.91
N GLY A 24 27.81 49.66 -8.33
CA GLY A 24 26.87 49.00 -7.43
C GLY A 24 25.53 48.68 -8.10
N ARG A 25 24.75 47.80 -7.48
CA ARG A 25 23.44 47.41 -7.97
C ARG A 25 22.49 48.62 -8.01
N LYS A 26 21.92 48.90 -9.18
CA LYS A 26 20.90 49.95 -9.37
C LYS A 26 19.67 49.66 -8.51
N ARG A 27 19.03 50.72 -8.02
CA ARG A 27 17.84 50.59 -7.16
C ARG A 27 16.59 50.34 -8.00
N ASP A 28 15.73 49.40 -7.61
CA ASP A 28 14.46 49.16 -8.33
C ASP A 28 13.28 49.96 -7.74
N TYR A 29 13.45 50.55 -6.55
CA TYR A 29 12.41 51.24 -5.80
C TYR A 29 12.86 52.63 -5.35
N CYS A 30 11.95 53.60 -5.48
CA CYS A 30 12.20 54.99 -5.09
C CYS A 30 12.55 55.13 -3.61
N GLU A 31 11.95 54.31 -2.75
CA GLU A 31 12.10 54.38 -1.29
C GLU A 31 12.00 53.00 -0.63
N LYS A 32 12.48 52.91 0.62
CA LYS A 32 12.39 51.69 1.44
C LYS A 32 10.93 51.26 1.65
N ALA A 33 9.98 52.20 1.72
CA ALA A 33 8.56 51.91 1.85
C ALA A 33 8.00 51.14 0.63
N CYS A 34 8.32 51.59 -0.58
CA CYS A 34 7.94 50.90 -1.81
C CYS A 34 8.59 49.51 -1.90
N ARG A 35 9.86 49.37 -1.52
CA ARG A 35 10.52 48.06 -1.47
C ARG A 35 9.82 47.12 -0.48
N ARG A 36 9.48 47.59 0.73
CA ARG A 36 8.77 46.79 1.75
C ARG A 36 7.36 46.41 1.28
N ARG A 37 6.64 47.31 0.61
CA ARG A 37 5.29 47.04 0.09
C ARG A 37 5.32 46.05 -1.08
N ALA A 38 6.28 46.17 -1.99
CA ALA A 38 6.50 45.19 -3.05
C ALA A 38 6.94 43.83 -2.48
N GLN A 39 7.74 43.82 -1.42
CA GLN A 39 8.06 42.59 -0.70
C GLN A 39 6.81 41.97 -0.06
N ARG A 40 5.97 42.75 0.62
CA ARG A 40 4.69 42.26 1.19
C ARG A 40 3.71 41.75 0.14
N LEU A 41 3.66 42.36 -1.05
CA LEU A 41 2.84 41.86 -2.16
C LEU A 41 3.38 40.53 -2.69
N ARG A 42 4.70 40.40 -2.85
CA ARG A 42 5.33 39.12 -3.26
C ARG A 42 5.21 38.04 -2.19
N ASP A 43 5.41 38.39 -0.93
CA ASP A 43 5.21 37.50 0.21
C ASP A 43 3.72 37.16 0.37
N GLY A 44 2.82 38.07 -0.02
CA GLY A 44 1.37 37.89 -0.02
C GLY A 44 0.88 36.99 -1.16
N GLU A 45 1.39 37.18 -2.38
CA GLU A 45 1.13 36.31 -3.55
C GLU A 45 1.74 34.92 -3.35
N ALA A 46 2.95 34.81 -2.77
CA ALA A 46 3.55 33.53 -2.39
C ALA A 46 2.80 32.82 -1.25
N LYS A 47 1.98 33.57 -0.47
CA LYS A 47 1.15 33.04 0.61
C LYS A 47 -0.31 32.86 0.20
N ALA A 48 -0.70 33.34 -0.99
CA ALA A 48 -2.03 33.23 -1.58
C ALA A 48 -2.14 32.00 -2.51
N THR A 49 -1.66 30.86 -2.03
CA THR A 49 -2.25 29.57 -2.37
C THR A 49 -1.92 28.64 -1.19
N PRO A 50 -2.78 28.48 -0.18
CA PRO A 50 -2.73 27.24 0.56
C PRO A 50 -3.08 26.18 -0.48
N ALA A 51 -2.07 25.46 -0.99
CA ALA A 51 -2.29 24.17 -1.62
C ALA A 51 -3.27 23.44 -0.71
N ALA A 52 -4.47 23.15 -1.21
CA ALA A 52 -5.58 22.63 -0.41
C ALA A 52 -5.04 21.60 0.57
N ALA A 53 -4.95 21.99 1.85
CA ALA A 53 -4.41 21.14 2.88
C ALA A 53 -5.43 20.01 2.99
N PHE A 54 -5.10 18.85 2.42
CA PHE A 54 -5.97 17.69 2.39
C PHE A 54 -6.51 17.44 3.81
N PRO A 55 -7.83 17.25 3.98
CA PRO A 55 -8.40 16.98 5.28
C PRO A 55 -7.84 15.66 5.79
N TRP A 56 -7.00 15.74 6.83
CA TRP A 56 -6.30 14.60 7.41
C TRP A 56 -7.29 13.62 8.05
N GLY A 57 -8.44 14.11 8.49
CA GLY A 57 -9.51 13.34 9.12
C GLY A 57 -10.03 12.22 8.22
N ARG A 58 -10.23 12.48 6.93
CA ARG A 58 -10.72 11.46 5.99
C ARG A 58 -9.73 10.31 5.83
N GLN A 59 -8.43 10.62 5.72
CA GLN A 59 -7.37 9.63 5.63
C GLN A 59 -7.26 8.76 6.90
N VAL A 60 -7.47 9.35 8.08
CA VAL A 60 -7.39 8.59 9.34
C VAL A 60 -8.61 7.70 9.54
N ALA A 61 -9.79 8.15 9.12
CA ALA A 61 -11.04 7.39 9.21
C ALA A 61 -11.00 6.10 8.37
N ASP A 62 -10.48 6.14 7.15
CA ASP A 62 -10.35 4.94 6.30
C ASP A 62 -9.52 3.84 6.97
N ASP A 63 -8.45 4.23 7.66
CA ASP A 63 -7.57 3.29 8.35
C ASP A 63 -8.24 2.71 9.62
N ALA A 64 -9.26 3.37 10.17
CA ALA A 64 -10.06 2.81 11.26
C ALA A 64 -10.86 1.58 10.79
N LEU A 65 -11.38 1.59 9.55
CA LEU A 65 -12.08 0.44 8.96
C LEU A 65 -11.16 -0.78 8.84
N VAL A 66 -9.89 -0.56 8.44
CA VAL A 66 -8.89 -1.64 8.35
C VAL A 66 -8.60 -2.24 9.72
N LEU A 67 -8.39 -1.38 10.72
CA LEU A 67 -8.04 -1.82 12.07
C LEU A 67 -9.22 -2.51 12.77
N ALA A 68 -10.44 -2.03 12.54
CA ALA A 68 -11.66 -2.68 13.03
C ALA A 68 -11.88 -4.05 12.38
N ALA A 69 -11.68 -4.17 11.07
CA ALA A 69 -11.77 -5.45 10.37
C ALA A 69 -10.73 -6.46 10.88
N ARG A 70 -9.49 -6.03 11.15
CA ARG A 70 -8.44 -6.89 11.73
C ARG A 70 -8.79 -7.39 13.13
N LEU A 71 -9.33 -6.52 13.98
CA LEU A 71 -9.80 -6.92 15.31
C LEU A 71 -10.96 -7.93 15.21
N ALA A 72 -11.92 -7.68 14.32
CA ALA A 72 -13.06 -8.57 14.12
C ALA A 72 -12.63 -9.96 13.59
N GLU A 73 -11.63 -10.03 12.71
CA GLU A 73 -11.09 -11.30 12.22
C GLU A 73 -10.32 -12.04 13.33
N ALA A 74 -9.47 -11.34 14.08
CA ALA A 74 -8.73 -11.93 15.19
C ALA A 74 -9.65 -12.53 16.28
N GLU A 75 -10.80 -11.89 16.54
CA GLU A 75 -11.85 -12.44 17.41
C GLU A 75 -12.45 -13.74 16.84
N ARG A 76 -12.75 -13.77 15.54
CA ARG A 76 -13.29 -14.97 14.87
C ARG A 76 -12.31 -16.13 14.87
N GLU A 77 -11.03 -15.84 14.66
CA GLU A 77 -9.93 -16.81 14.68
C GLU A 77 -9.52 -17.23 16.09
N LYS A 78 -10.11 -16.63 17.14
CA LYS A 78 -9.79 -16.88 18.56
C LYS A 78 -8.30 -16.74 18.88
N VAL A 79 -7.69 -15.70 18.31
CA VAL A 79 -6.28 -15.36 18.54
C VAL A 79 -6.06 -15.10 20.06
N PRO A 80 -4.88 -15.41 20.62
CA PRO A 80 -4.60 -15.16 22.03
C PRO A 80 -4.91 -13.73 22.49
N LEU A 81 -5.38 -13.61 23.74
CA LEU A 81 -5.77 -12.33 24.35
C LEU A 81 -4.75 -11.18 24.19
N PRO A 82 -3.42 -11.40 24.32
CA PRO A 82 -2.44 -10.33 24.12
C PRO A 82 -2.50 -9.68 22.73
N ASP A 83 -2.75 -10.48 21.69
CA ASP A 83 -2.81 -9.99 20.32
C ASP A 83 -4.14 -9.27 20.04
N LEU A 84 -5.25 -9.76 20.60
CA LEU A 84 -6.54 -9.06 20.57
C LEU A 84 -6.44 -7.67 21.22
N LEU A 85 -5.79 -7.58 22.39
CA LEU A 85 -5.53 -6.31 23.05
C LEU A 85 -4.62 -5.40 22.22
N ALA A 86 -3.60 -5.96 21.55
CA ALA A 86 -2.74 -5.19 20.65
C ALA A 86 -3.50 -4.63 19.44
N HIS A 87 -4.43 -5.40 18.86
CA HIS A 87 -5.31 -4.93 17.78
C HIS A 87 -6.26 -3.83 18.25
N ALA A 88 -6.91 -4.01 19.40
CA ALA A 88 -7.80 -3.01 20.00
C ALA A 88 -7.06 -1.70 20.33
N ASP A 89 -5.85 -1.78 20.89
CA ASP A 89 -5.02 -0.63 21.22
C ASP A 89 -4.56 0.14 19.96
N ARG A 90 -4.23 -0.58 18.86
CA ARG A 90 -3.96 0.06 17.55
C ARG A 90 -5.19 0.80 17.01
N LEU A 91 -6.39 0.23 17.12
CA LEU A 91 -7.63 0.88 16.73
C LEU A 91 -7.91 2.12 17.58
N ALA A 92 -7.80 2.02 18.91
CA ALA A 92 -7.99 3.14 19.84
C ALA A 92 -7.02 4.31 19.56
N ARG A 93 -5.75 4.00 19.26
CA ARG A 93 -4.77 5.00 18.84
C ARG A 93 -5.14 5.66 17.52
N ASN A 94 -5.63 4.90 16.54
CA ASN A 94 -6.08 5.45 15.27
C ASN A 94 -7.26 6.41 15.46
N VAL A 95 -8.26 6.03 16.26
CA VAL A 95 -9.40 6.91 16.61
C VAL A 95 -8.92 8.19 17.31
N SER A 96 -7.93 8.08 18.20
CA SER A 96 -7.33 9.27 18.82
C SER A 96 -6.63 10.19 17.81
N CYS A 97 -5.97 9.61 16.80
CA CYS A 97 -5.41 10.37 15.67
C CYS A 97 -6.50 11.03 14.83
N TYR A 98 -7.64 10.35 14.62
CA TYR A 98 -8.76 10.86 13.85
C TYR A 98 -9.32 12.12 14.50
N VAL A 99 -9.59 12.08 15.80
CA VAL A 99 -10.12 13.23 16.54
C VAL A 99 -9.17 14.43 16.40
N ALA A 100 -7.86 14.20 16.53
CA ALA A 100 -6.87 15.25 16.35
C ALA A 100 -6.84 15.83 14.92
N ALA A 101 -6.98 14.98 13.91
CA ALA A 101 -7.04 15.38 12.51
C ALA A 101 -8.32 16.14 12.18
N ALA A 102 -9.48 15.66 12.64
CA ALA A 102 -10.78 16.30 12.45
C ALA A 102 -10.83 17.70 13.09
N VAL A 103 -10.25 17.87 14.28
CA VAL A 103 -10.10 19.19 14.91
C VAL A 103 -9.22 20.11 14.07
N GLN A 104 -8.12 19.61 13.52
CA GLN A 104 -7.22 20.41 12.67
C GLN A 104 -7.90 20.83 11.36
N ASP A 105 -8.66 19.94 10.73
CA ASP A 105 -9.42 20.21 9.51
C ASP A 105 -10.50 21.26 9.77
N ALA A 106 -11.30 21.10 10.83
CA ALA A 106 -12.31 22.08 11.23
C ALA A 106 -11.68 23.46 11.51
N ARG A 107 -10.48 23.50 12.11
CA ARG A 107 -9.72 24.73 12.35
C ARG A 107 -9.21 25.36 11.05
N ALA A 108 -8.82 24.56 10.05
CA ALA A 108 -8.42 25.05 8.73
C ALA A 108 -9.62 25.66 7.98
N ASP A 109 -10.81 25.11 8.18
CA ASP A 109 -12.09 25.61 7.62
C ASP A 109 -12.66 26.83 8.39
N GLY A 110 -11.91 27.36 9.36
CA GLY A 110 -12.27 28.59 10.08
C GLY A 110 -13.10 28.39 11.35
N THR A 111 -13.36 27.15 11.77
CA THR A 111 -14.12 26.87 13.00
C THR A 111 -13.40 27.40 14.24
N GLY A 112 -14.11 28.13 15.10
CA GLY A 112 -13.57 28.66 16.36
C GLY A 112 -13.33 27.59 17.42
N TRP A 113 -12.40 27.83 18.35
CA TRP A 113 -12.12 26.92 19.46
C TRP A 113 -13.32 26.65 20.38
N ALA A 114 -14.29 27.56 20.45
CA ALA A 114 -15.52 27.37 21.23
C ALA A 114 -16.38 26.23 20.66
N ALA A 115 -16.63 26.23 19.36
CA ALA A 115 -17.40 25.17 18.68
C ALA A 115 -16.67 23.82 18.72
N VAL A 116 -15.34 23.81 18.60
CA VAL A 116 -14.52 22.60 18.77
C VAL A 116 -14.63 22.03 20.18
N ALA A 117 -14.57 22.90 21.19
CA ALA A 117 -14.64 22.51 22.59
C ALA A 117 -16.02 21.94 22.95
N GLU A 118 -17.08 22.58 22.45
CA GLU A 118 -18.47 22.10 22.56
C GLU A 118 -18.65 20.73 21.90
N ALA A 119 -18.23 20.57 20.65
CA ALA A 119 -18.33 19.30 19.92
C ALA A 119 -17.55 18.15 20.58
N ALA A 120 -16.44 18.47 21.26
CA ALA A 120 -15.62 17.48 21.95
C ALA A 120 -15.95 17.31 23.45
N GLY A 121 -16.93 18.05 23.97
CA GLY A 121 -17.35 18.00 25.38
C GLY A 121 -16.25 18.43 26.37
N VAL A 122 -15.36 19.34 25.99
CA VAL A 122 -14.25 19.82 26.85
C VAL A 122 -14.24 21.35 26.97
N SER A 123 -13.45 21.88 27.91
CA SER A 123 -13.24 23.33 27.99
C SER A 123 -12.40 23.86 26.81
N VAL A 124 -12.56 25.13 26.48
CA VAL A 124 -11.79 25.81 25.41
C VAL A 124 -10.28 25.80 25.70
N GLU A 125 -9.90 25.96 26.97
CA GLU A 125 -8.51 25.88 27.45
C GLU A 125 -7.94 24.48 27.20
N THR A 126 -8.70 23.44 27.59
CA THR A 126 -8.34 22.03 27.40
C THR A 126 -8.22 21.67 25.92
N ALA A 127 -9.13 22.17 25.08
CA ALA A 127 -9.11 21.92 23.64
C ALA A 127 -7.82 22.45 23.00
N ARG A 128 -7.41 23.68 23.35
CA ARG A 128 -6.18 24.30 22.85
C ARG A 128 -4.92 23.53 23.25
N ILE A 129 -4.88 23.06 24.49
CA ILE A 129 -3.73 22.30 25.01
C ILE A 129 -3.67 20.90 24.38
N ARG A 130 -4.83 20.26 24.20
CA ARG A 130 -4.94 18.88 23.71
C ARG A 130 -4.68 18.77 22.20
N TRP A 131 -5.17 19.71 21.40
CA TRP A 131 -5.07 19.70 19.93
C TRP A 131 -4.19 20.82 19.38
N ASN A 132 -3.12 21.17 20.10
CA ASN A 132 -2.04 22.02 19.60
C ASN A 132 -1.54 21.52 18.23
N GLU A 133 -1.47 22.43 17.24
CA GLU A 133 -1.05 22.17 15.86
C GLU A 133 0.30 21.44 15.73
N GLN A 134 1.31 21.78 16.55
CA GLN A 134 2.60 21.08 16.59
C GLN A 134 2.46 19.65 17.12
N LYS A 135 1.56 19.44 18.08
CA LYS A 135 1.30 18.12 18.68
C LYS A 135 0.57 17.22 17.68
N VAL A 136 -0.42 17.76 16.97
CA VAL A 136 -1.15 17.08 15.88
C VAL A 136 -0.21 16.76 14.72
N LYS A 137 0.62 17.71 14.26
CA LYS A 137 1.63 17.47 13.20
C LYS A 137 2.63 16.38 13.60
N ARG A 138 3.13 16.39 14.85
CA ARG A 138 4.04 15.33 15.34
C ARG A 138 3.35 13.98 15.42
N LEU A 139 2.09 13.94 15.82
CA LEU A 139 1.29 12.72 15.96
C LEU A 139 0.98 12.11 14.58
N LEU A 140 0.64 12.94 13.58
CA LEU A 140 0.45 12.52 12.20
C LEU A 140 1.78 12.12 11.53
N ALA A 141 2.89 12.81 11.80
CA ALA A 141 4.21 12.44 11.29
C ALA A 141 4.71 11.10 11.86
N ARG A 142 4.51 10.85 13.17
CA ARG A 142 4.82 9.56 13.80
C ARG A 142 3.95 8.43 13.25
N ARG A 143 2.70 8.73 12.91
CA ARG A 143 1.79 7.80 12.24
C ARG A 143 2.31 7.45 10.85
N ASP A 144 2.63 8.41 10.00
CA ASP A 144 3.14 8.16 8.65
C ASP A 144 4.42 7.32 8.68
N GLN A 145 5.29 7.54 9.67
CA GLN A 145 6.50 6.72 9.91
C GLN A 145 6.18 5.27 10.31
N HIS A 146 5.17 5.05 11.14
CA HIS A 146 4.76 3.70 11.56
C HIS A 146 4.10 2.89 10.43
N TRP A 147 3.52 3.54 9.42
CA TRP A 147 2.94 2.87 8.25
C TRP A 147 3.90 2.74 7.06
N THR A 148 4.98 3.53 7.03
CA THR A 148 6.07 3.38 6.04
C THR A 148 7.19 2.46 6.50
N ALA A 149 7.31 2.22 7.80
CA ALA A 149 8.24 1.23 8.32
C ALA A 149 7.70 -0.20 8.04
N PRO A 150 8.51 -1.08 7.42
CA PRO A 150 8.27 -2.52 7.50
C PRO A 150 8.10 -2.87 8.99
N THR A 151 7.08 -3.65 9.30
CA THR A 151 6.93 -4.22 10.64
C THR A 151 8.13 -5.13 10.85
N GLU A 152 9.16 -4.64 11.54
CA GLU A 152 10.26 -5.49 11.97
C GLU A 152 9.68 -6.57 12.88
N PRO A 153 9.97 -7.85 12.63
CA PRO A 153 9.73 -8.87 13.63
C PRO A 153 10.59 -8.53 14.85
N ALA A 154 9.96 -8.45 16.01
CA ALA A 154 10.66 -8.32 17.28
C ALA A 154 11.60 -9.52 17.45
N GLN A 155 12.89 -9.34 17.20
CA GLN A 155 13.93 -10.30 17.56
C GLN A 155 15.09 -9.57 18.25
N GLY A 156 15.48 -10.11 19.40
CA GLY A 156 16.26 -9.44 20.44
C GLY A 156 17.68 -9.05 20.07
N GLN A 157 18.22 -8.14 20.87
CA GLN A 157 19.67 -7.93 21.05
C GLN A 157 20.34 -9.27 21.41
N PRO A 158 21.57 -9.56 20.92
CA PRO A 158 22.77 -8.83 21.36
C PRO A 158 23.89 -8.66 20.31
N GLY A 159 24.82 -7.73 20.59
CA GLY A 159 26.24 -7.87 20.21
C GLY A 159 26.78 -6.84 19.22
N ALA A 160 27.74 -6.05 19.70
CA ALA A 160 28.46 -5.03 18.94
C ALA A 160 29.57 -5.59 18.03
N LEU A 161 29.84 -4.83 16.96
CA LEU A 161 31.13 -4.53 16.29
C LEU A 161 31.13 -4.81 14.78
N GLY A 162 31.35 -3.76 13.97
CA GLY A 162 31.76 -3.91 12.57
C GLY A 162 31.30 -2.77 11.66
N ALA A 163 32.22 -1.86 11.35
CA ALA A 163 32.01 -0.64 10.60
C ALA A 163 31.53 -0.83 9.13
N SER A 164 30.66 0.10 8.73
CA SER A 164 30.46 0.69 7.39
C SER A 164 31.49 0.35 6.30
N LEU A 165 31.01 0.04 5.09
CA LEU A 165 30.98 0.94 3.93
C LEU A 165 30.50 0.18 2.67
N GLY A 166 29.42 0.64 2.04
CA GLY A 166 28.94 0.06 0.78
C GLY A 166 27.54 0.49 0.36
N ARG A 167 27.26 1.81 0.35
CA ARG A 167 26.04 2.36 -0.28
C ARG A 167 26.19 2.32 -1.80
N SER A 168 25.53 1.37 -2.45
CA SER A 168 25.13 1.44 -3.86
C SER A 168 24.00 0.44 -4.15
N SER A 169 22.78 0.97 -4.27
CA SER A 169 21.70 0.57 -5.21
C SER A 169 21.48 -0.92 -5.58
N ALA A 170 21.47 -1.82 -4.59
CA ALA A 170 20.74 -3.08 -4.69
C ALA A 170 19.77 -3.13 -3.52
N GLN A 171 18.69 -2.34 -3.59
CA GLN A 171 17.54 -2.61 -2.72
C GLN A 171 17.01 -3.97 -3.17
N GLU A 172 17.37 -5.01 -2.42
CA GLU A 172 16.72 -6.30 -2.44
C GLU A 172 15.22 -6.06 -2.50
N ASP A 173 14.64 -6.44 -3.63
CA ASP A 173 13.27 -6.18 -3.97
C ASP A 173 12.39 -7.11 -3.15
N THR A 174 12.19 -6.76 -1.88
CA THR A 174 11.41 -7.55 -0.92
C THR A 174 10.09 -8.00 -1.57
N GLY A 175 9.70 -9.25 -1.36
CA GLY A 175 8.49 -9.82 -1.99
C GLY A 175 7.23 -8.97 -1.76
N ILE A 176 7.17 -8.26 -0.63
CA ILE A 176 6.12 -7.29 -0.27
C ILE A 176 6.15 -6.06 -1.21
N GLY A 177 7.33 -5.47 -1.44
CA GLY A 177 7.50 -4.33 -2.34
C GLY A 177 7.11 -4.64 -3.78
N ARG A 178 7.46 -5.84 -4.26
CA ARG A 178 7.03 -6.37 -5.57
C ARG A 178 5.52 -6.56 -5.65
N ALA A 179 4.92 -7.22 -4.66
CA ALA A 179 3.48 -7.45 -4.61
C ALA A 179 2.68 -6.13 -4.60
N ARG A 180 3.16 -5.11 -3.88
CA ARG A 180 2.53 -3.78 -3.89
C ARG A 180 2.54 -3.14 -5.28
N ARG A 181 3.64 -3.25 -6.02
CA ARG A 181 3.72 -2.73 -7.39
C ARG A 181 2.84 -3.53 -8.35
N GLN A 182 2.78 -4.87 -8.19
CA GLN A 182 1.90 -5.73 -8.99
C GLN A 182 0.42 -5.41 -8.75
N LEU A 183 -0.01 -5.20 -7.51
CA LEU A 183 -1.38 -4.80 -7.20
C LEU A 183 -1.74 -3.46 -7.86
N ALA A 184 -0.85 -2.47 -7.76
CA ALA A 184 -1.05 -1.16 -8.38
C ALA A 184 -1.10 -1.24 -9.91
N ALA A 185 -0.23 -2.05 -10.51
CA ALA A 185 -0.22 -2.31 -11.94
C ALA A 185 -1.52 -2.98 -12.41
N ALA A 186 -2.01 -3.99 -11.68
CA ALA A 186 -3.26 -4.68 -11.98
C ALA A 186 -4.48 -3.75 -11.90
N LEU A 187 -4.58 -2.94 -10.83
CA LEU A 187 -5.64 -1.93 -10.71
C LEU A 187 -5.56 -0.87 -11.82
N SER A 188 -4.35 -0.46 -12.21
CA SER A 188 -4.16 0.47 -13.33
C SER A 188 -4.51 -0.15 -14.67
N CYS A 189 -4.23 -1.44 -14.88
CA CYS A 189 -4.66 -2.19 -16.06
C CYS A 189 -6.19 -2.24 -16.16
N LEU A 190 -6.88 -2.58 -15.06
CA LEU A 190 -8.33 -2.54 -14.98
C LEU A 190 -8.88 -1.15 -15.28
N GLN A 191 -8.31 -0.10 -14.68
CA GLN A 191 -8.74 1.28 -14.92
C GLN A 191 -8.58 1.68 -16.39
N ARG A 192 -7.47 1.31 -17.07
CA ARG A 192 -7.26 1.60 -18.49
C ARG A 192 -8.22 0.84 -19.40
N LYS A 193 -8.56 -0.41 -19.04
CA LYS A 193 -9.54 -1.23 -19.78
C LYS A 193 -10.97 -0.74 -19.55
N SER A 194 -11.23 -0.12 -18.40
CA SER A 194 -12.50 0.54 -18.10
C SER A 194 -12.62 1.87 -18.84
N SER A 195 -13.85 2.28 -19.15
CA SER A 195 -14.14 3.65 -19.61
C SER A 195 -14.25 4.64 -18.45
N VAL A 196 -13.90 4.25 -17.23
CA VAL A 196 -14.10 5.05 -16.01
C VAL A 196 -12.86 5.90 -15.73
N THR A 197 -13.08 7.21 -15.62
CA THR A 197 -11.99 8.13 -15.26
C THR A 197 -11.61 8.00 -13.80
N LEU A 198 -10.39 8.40 -13.44
CA LEU A 198 -9.94 8.41 -12.04
C LEU A 198 -10.85 9.25 -11.15
N GLN A 199 -11.36 10.38 -11.66
CA GLN A 199 -12.25 11.27 -10.92
C GLN A 199 -13.64 10.65 -10.72
N GLU A 200 -14.15 9.98 -11.74
CA GLU A 200 -15.42 9.23 -11.67
C GLU A 200 -15.31 8.06 -10.69
N ALA A 201 -14.22 7.28 -10.76
CA ALA A 201 -13.98 6.19 -9.83
C ALA A 201 -13.84 6.66 -8.38
N ALA A 202 -13.18 7.80 -8.16
CA ALA A 202 -13.07 8.42 -6.85
C ALA A 202 -14.45 8.85 -6.32
N HIS A 203 -15.30 9.44 -7.17
CA HIS A 203 -16.66 9.83 -6.81
C HIS A 203 -17.53 8.60 -6.48
N GLN A 204 -17.53 7.58 -7.33
CA GLN A 204 -18.31 6.35 -7.11
C GLN A 204 -17.86 5.56 -5.88
N ALA A 205 -16.56 5.61 -5.55
CA ALA A 205 -16.02 4.95 -4.36
C ALA A 205 -16.16 5.78 -3.08
N ASP A 206 -16.69 7.01 -3.15
CA ASP A 206 -16.61 8.02 -2.09
C ASP A 206 -15.19 8.16 -1.51
N LEU A 207 -14.20 8.26 -2.40
CA LEU A 207 -12.78 8.46 -2.11
C LEU A 207 -12.28 9.77 -2.71
N SER A 208 -11.15 10.28 -2.20
CA SER A 208 -10.51 11.44 -2.85
C SER A 208 -9.76 11.01 -4.13
N PRO A 209 -9.77 11.83 -5.20
CA PRO A 209 -9.00 11.55 -6.42
C PRO A 209 -7.52 11.30 -6.15
N SER A 210 -6.89 12.06 -5.25
CA SER A 210 -5.48 11.86 -4.88
C SER A 210 -5.22 10.57 -4.10
N TYR A 211 -6.21 10.05 -3.35
CA TYR A 211 -6.10 8.72 -2.74
C TYR A 211 -6.08 7.64 -3.83
N VAL A 212 -7.04 7.69 -4.76
CA VAL A 212 -7.13 6.73 -5.88
C VAL A 212 -5.86 6.80 -6.72
N TRP A 213 -5.37 7.99 -7.05
CA TRP A 213 -4.10 8.18 -7.75
C TRP A 213 -2.92 7.54 -7.00
N ARG A 214 -2.81 7.73 -5.68
CA ARG A 214 -1.72 7.13 -4.88
C ARG A 214 -1.79 5.60 -4.85
N VAL A 215 -2.99 5.03 -4.84
CA VAL A 215 -3.22 3.58 -4.94
C VAL A 215 -2.80 3.06 -6.31
N LEU A 216 -3.26 3.69 -7.39
CA LEU A 216 -2.93 3.29 -8.76
C LEU A 216 -1.42 3.41 -9.06
N ASN A 217 -0.73 4.38 -8.48
CA ASN A 217 0.73 4.51 -8.59
C ASN A 217 1.51 3.62 -7.61
N GLY A 218 0.83 2.83 -6.77
CA GLY A 218 1.48 1.91 -5.81
C GLY A 218 2.20 2.60 -4.66
N THR A 219 2.01 3.92 -4.50
CA THR A 219 2.55 4.68 -3.37
C THR A 219 1.77 4.43 -2.08
N ARG A 220 0.50 4.00 -2.18
CA ARG A 220 -0.35 3.63 -1.05
C ARG A 220 -0.91 2.22 -1.22
N LEU A 221 -0.91 1.44 -0.14
CA LEU A 221 -1.56 0.14 -0.09
C LEU A 221 -2.98 0.29 0.50
N PRO A 222 -4.04 0.05 -0.28
CA PRO A 222 -5.42 0.17 0.20
C PRO A 222 -5.88 -1.00 1.09
N ALA A 223 -6.97 -0.77 1.82
CA ALA A 223 -7.75 -1.81 2.49
C ALA A 223 -8.39 -2.78 1.48
N TRP A 224 -8.69 -4.02 1.90
CA TRP A 224 -9.40 -4.95 1.01
C TRP A 224 -10.74 -4.42 0.49
N PRO A 225 -11.63 -3.83 1.32
CA PRO A 225 -12.88 -3.27 0.81
C PRO A 225 -12.68 -2.19 -0.27
N VAL A 226 -11.59 -1.42 -0.18
CA VAL A 226 -11.24 -0.41 -1.17
C VAL A 226 -10.72 -1.05 -2.46
N VAL A 227 -9.89 -2.09 -2.39
CA VAL A 227 -9.48 -2.88 -3.56
C VAL A 227 -10.70 -3.48 -4.25
N TYR A 228 -11.59 -4.10 -3.47
CA TYR A 228 -12.82 -4.71 -3.97
C TYR A 228 -13.67 -3.68 -4.71
N MET A 229 -13.95 -2.54 -4.06
CA MET A 229 -14.76 -1.48 -4.63
C MET A 229 -14.16 -0.89 -5.92
N LEU A 230 -12.85 -0.59 -5.93
CA LEU A 230 -12.17 -0.08 -7.13
C LEU A 230 -12.17 -1.11 -8.26
N ALA A 231 -11.93 -2.39 -7.97
CA ALA A 231 -11.99 -3.45 -8.97
C ALA A 231 -13.39 -3.57 -9.58
N THR A 232 -14.44 -3.52 -8.74
CA THR A 232 -15.83 -3.53 -9.19
C THR A 232 -16.17 -2.31 -10.06
N ILE A 233 -15.76 -1.11 -9.65
CA ILE A 233 -15.97 0.13 -10.42
C ILE A 233 -15.28 0.06 -11.79
N PHE A 234 -14.08 -0.53 -11.85
CA PHE A 234 -13.36 -0.74 -13.12
C PHE A 234 -13.91 -1.91 -13.94
N GLY A 235 -14.96 -2.59 -13.49
CA GLY A 235 -15.57 -3.74 -14.19
C GLY A 235 -14.73 -5.01 -14.15
N GLY A 236 -13.79 -5.12 -13.21
CA GLY A 236 -12.95 -6.30 -12.99
C GLY A 236 -13.44 -7.20 -11.87
N ASN A 237 -12.86 -8.41 -11.79
CA ASN A 237 -13.11 -9.33 -10.69
C ASN A 237 -12.15 -9.05 -9.52
N ALA A 238 -12.69 -8.59 -8.40
CA ALA A 238 -11.90 -8.29 -7.20
C ALA A 238 -11.09 -9.50 -6.72
N GLY A 239 -11.63 -10.72 -6.85
CA GLY A 239 -10.97 -11.96 -6.41
C GLY A 239 -9.59 -12.16 -7.02
N GLU A 240 -9.39 -11.71 -8.27
CA GLU A 240 -8.11 -11.80 -8.99
C GLU A 240 -7.02 -10.93 -8.34
N LEU A 241 -7.40 -9.88 -7.61
CA LEU A 241 -6.48 -9.00 -6.91
C LEU A 241 -6.18 -9.45 -5.47
N ARG A 242 -6.95 -10.43 -4.95
CA ARG A 242 -6.89 -10.83 -3.54
C ARG A 242 -5.51 -11.32 -3.13
N PHE A 243 -4.92 -12.20 -3.94
CA PHE A 243 -3.58 -12.74 -3.69
C PHE A 243 -2.50 -11.65 -3.65
N LEU A 244 -2.53 -10.74 -4.62
CA LEU A 244 -1.58 -9.62 -4.69
C LEU A 244 -1.72 -8.70 -3.48
N TRP A 245 -2.94 -8.45 -3.03
CA TRP A 245 -3.23 -7.66 -1.83
C TRP A 245 -2.73 -8.35 -0.55
N GLU A 246 -3.00 -9.65 -0.37
CA GLU A 246 -2.54 -10.42 0.79
C GLU A 246 -1.00 -10.41 0.87
N ARG A 247 -0.31 -10.64 -0.25
CA ARG A 247 1.16 -10.55 -0.32
C ARG A 247 1.69 -9.16 -0.02
N ALA A 248 1.05 -8.12 -0.54
CA ALA A 248 1.45 -6.74 -0.29
C ALA A 248 1.22 -6.33 1.18
N GLN A 249 0.32 -7.00 1.89
CA GLN A 249 0.09 -6.83 3.34
C GLN A 249 0.97 -7.76 4.20
N GLY A 250 1.69 -8.72 3.60
CA GLY A 250 2.45 -9.74 4.32
C GLY A 250 1.57 -10.80 5.00
N VAL A 251 0.34 -11.00 4.53
CA VAL A 251 -0.60 -12.00 5.07
C VAL A 251 -0.42 -13.32 4.32
N CYS A 252 -0.34 -14.43 5.07
CA CYS A 252 -0.26 -15.77 4.49
C CYS A 252 -1.65 -16.35 4.17
N PRO A 253 -1.76 -17.23 3.15
CA PRO A 253 -3.00 -17.93 2.83
C PRO A 253 -3.56 -18.77 4.00
N PRO A 254 -4.89 -18.94 4.09
CA PRO A 254 -5.51 -19.83 5.07
C PRO A 254 -5.24 -21.30 4.74
N SER A 255 -4.84 -22.07 5.76
CA SER A 255 -4.19 -23.38 5.65
C SER A 255 -5.10 -24.57 5.31
N ARG A 256 -6.42 -24.39 5.20
CA ARG A 256 -7.34 -25.49 4.84
C ARG A 256 -8.45 -24.99 3.93
N GLN A 257 -8.46 -25.50 2.70
CA GLN A 257 -9.46 -25.19 1.69
C GLN A 257 -9.96 -26.47 1.03
N SER A 258 -11.18 -26.44 0.51
CA SER A 258 -11.65 -27.49 -0.40
C SER A 258 -10.85 -27.46 -1.70
N VAL A 259 -10.85 -28.57 -2.45
CA VAL A 259 -10.19 -28.65 -3.77
C VAL A 259 -10.63 -27.50 -4.69
N THR A 260 -11.95 -27.25 -4.76
CA THR A 260 -12.52 -26.15 -5.55
C THR A 260 -12.07 -24.77 -5.05
N GLY A 261 -11.96 -24.57 -3.73
CA GLY A 261 -11.48 -23.32 -3.14
C GLY A 261 -10.00 -23.06 -3.46
N ALA A 262 -9.16 -24.09 -3.32
CA ALA A 262 -7.73 -24.01 -3.64
C ALA A 262 -7.50 -23.76 -5.14
N ALA A 263 -8.27 -24.42 -6.01
CA ALA A 263 -8.22 -24.22 -7.45
C ALA A 263 -8.61 -22.78 -7.82
N GLY A 264 -9.71 -22.27 -7.25
CA GLY A 264 -10.14 -20.89 -7.47
C GLY A 264 -9.12 -19.86 -6.98
N ARG A 265 -8.40 -20.11 -5.88
CA ARG A 265 -7.33 -19.21 -5.40
C ARG A 265 -6.11 -19.24 -6.29
N LEU A 266 -5.67 -20.40 -6.76
CA LEU A 266 -4.57 -20.51 -7.71
C LEU A 266 -4.93 -19.77 -9.01
N GLN A 267 -6.12 -20.00 -9.55
CA GLN A 267 -6.62 -19.32 -10.75
C GLN A 267 -6.65 -17.80 -10.56
N ALA A 268 -7.25 -17.33 -9.46
CA ALA A 268 -7.34 -15.90 -9.16
C ALA A 268 -5.94 -15.27 -9.03
N ALA A 269 -4.97 -15.96 -8.43
CA ALA A 269 -3.59 -15.49 -8.33
C ALA A 269 -2.92 -15.38 -9.71
N LEU A 270 -3.11 -16.36 -10.59
CA LEU A 270 -2.58 -16.33 -11.96
C LEU A 270 -3.21 -15.19 -12.78
N ARG A 271 -4.53 -15.01 -12.72
CA ARG A 271 -5.22 -13.88 -13.36
C ARG A 271 -4.76 -12.52 -12.82
N GLY A 272 -4.57 -12.42 -11.51
CA GLY A 272 -4.01 -11.21 -10.88
C GLY A 272 -2.63 -10.86 -11.43
N LEU A 273 -1.75 -11.85 -11.57
CA LEU A 273 -0.44 -11.66 -12.19
C LEU A 273 -0.55 -11.29 -13.67
N TYR A 274 -1.47 -11.91 -14.41
CA TYR A 274 -1.73 -11.58 -15.80
C TYR A 274 -2.18 -10.12 -15.98
N LEU A 275 -3.08 -9.64 -15.11
CA LEU A 275 -3.48 -8.23 -15.06
C LEU A 275 -2.32 -7.30 -14.69
N ALA A 276 -1.49 -7.69 -13.72
CA ALA A 276 -0.32 -6.92 -13.31
C ALA A 276 0.71 -6.79 -14.44
N ALA A 277 0.82 -7.79 -15.31
CA ALA A 277 1.65 -7.79 -16.51
C ALA A 277 1.03 -7.02 -17.70
N ASP A 278 -0.08 -6.31 -17.48
CA ASP A 278 -0.86 -5.57 -18.48
C ASP A 278 -1.52 -6.46 -19.56
N GLY A 279 -1.79 -7.72 -19.24
CA GLY A 279 -2.40 -8.67 -20.17
C GLY A 279 -1.52 -8.96 -21.39
N PRO A 280 -0.34 -9.57 -21.21
CA PRO A 280 0.56 -9.88 -22.31
C PRO A 280 -0.13 -10.76 -23.36
N ASP A 281 0.23 -10.54 -24.63
CA ASP A 281 -0.23 -11.36 -25.75
C ASP A 281 0.15 -12.82 -25.50
N LEU A 282 -0.84 -13.71 -25.56
CA LEU A 282 -0.67 -15.15 -25.31
C LEU A 282 0.40 -15.74 -26.21
N ARG A 283 0.51 -15.27 -27.46
CA ARG A 283 1.55 -15.71 -28.40
C ARG A 283 2.97 -15.31 -27.97
N ARG A 284 3.11 -14.23 -27.21
CA ARG A 284 4.39 -13.81 -26.62
C ARG A 284 4.75 -14.66 -25.41
N LEU A 285 3.77 -15.01 -24.58
CA LEU A 285 3.97 -15.95 -23.48
C LEU A 285 4.41 -17.34 -24.00
N SER A 286 3.79 -17.83 -25.06
CA SER A 286 4.15 -19.10 -25.71
C SER A 286 5.58 -19.12 -26.26
N LYS A 287 6.02 -18.03 -26.90
CA LYS A 287 7.40 -17.93 -27.43
C LYS A 287 8.46 -17.97 -26.34
N SER A 288 8.18 -17.40 -25.18
CA SER A 288 9.08 -17.41 -24.02
C SER A 288 9.05 -18.75 -23.26
N GLY A 289 7.95 -19.50 -23.38
CA GLY A 289 7.67 -20.74 -22.65
C GLY A 289 8.05 -22.06 -23.37
N GLY A 290 8.26 -21.99 -24.69
CA GLY A 290 8.48 -23.15 -25.56
C GLY A 290 7.19 -23.90 -25.91
N GLU A 291 7.31 -25.11 -26.48
CA GLU A 291 6.17 -25.97 -26.90
C GLU A 291 5.21 -26.33 -25.75
N SER A 292 5.67 -26.26 -24.50
CA SER A 292 4.85 -26.55 -23.31
C SER A 292 3.80 -25.49 -22.97
N LEU A 293 3.85 -24.29 -23.57
CA LEU A 293 2.91 -23.19 -23.29
C LEU A 293 2.17 -22.77 -24.57
N ALA A 294 1.39 -23.69 -25.14
CA ALA A 294 0.47 -23.36 -26.23
C ALA A 294 -0.50 -22.24 -25.82
N PRO A 295 -0.87 -21.30 -26.70
CA PRO A 295 -1.74 -20.19 -26.34
C PRO A 295 -3.14 -20.64 -25.90
N GLU A 296 -3.62 -21.76 -26.44
CA GLU A 296 -4.88 -22.40 -26.04
C GLU A 296 -4.80 -22.89 -24.58
N LEU A 297 -3.69 -23.54 -24.21
CA LEU A 297 -3.43 -23.99 -22.84
C LEU A 297 -3.41 -22.82 -21.86
N VAL A 298 -2.73 -21.73 -22.22
CA VAL A 298 -2.69 -20.53 -21.36
C VAL A 298 -4.09 -19.94 -21.18
N GLN A 299 -4.91 -19.95 -22.23
CA GLN A 299 -6.28 -19.49 -22.15
C GLN A 299 -7.13 -20.40 -21.24
N GLU A 300 -7.09 -21.72 -21.41
CA GLU A 300 -7.81 -22.68 -20.55
C GLU A 300 -7.42 -22.54 -19.07
N VAL A 301 -6.13 -22.34 -18.77
CA VAL A 301 -5.63 -22.11 -17.40
C VAL A 301 -6.16 -20.80 -16.83
N LEU A 302 -6.18 -19.72 -17.61
CA LEU A 302 -6.72 -18.44 -17.17
C LEU A 302 -8.25 -18.55 -17.03
N ASP A 303 -8.96 -19.18 -17.95
CA ASP A 303 -10.42 -19.37 -17.90
C ASP A 303 -10.86 -20.26 -16.73
N GLY A 304 -9.95 -21.10 -16.23
CA GLY A 304 -10.15 -21.98 -15.07
C GLY A 304 -10.62 -23.38 -15.46
N ASP A 305 -10.58 -23.69 -16.75
CA ASP A 305 -10.98 -24.98 -17.32
C ASP A 305 -9.89 -26.04 -17.12
N LEU A 306 -8.65 -25.60 -16.85
CA LEU A 306 -7.51 -26.48 -16.61
C LEU A 306 -6.67 -26.06 -15.40
N VAL A 307 -6.32 -27.03 -14.57
CA VAL A 307 -5.27 -26.90 -13.54
C VAL A 307 -3.98 -27.51 -14.09
N PRO A 308 -2.94 -26.70 -14.35
CA PRO A 308 -1.70 -27.21 -14.93
C PRO A 308 -0.74 -27.79 -13.87
N ASP A 309 0.24 -28.57 -14.32
CA ASP A 309 1.34 -29.03 -13.47
C ASP A 309 2.23 -27.87 -12.98
N TRP A 310 3.05 -28.15 -11.96
CA TRP A 310 3.90 -27.14 -11.34
C TRP A 310 4.86 -26.47 -12.35
N TRP A 311 5.45 -27.25 -13.25
CA TRP A 311 6.43 -26.75 -14.22
C TRP A 311 5.80 -25.76 -15.21
N THR A 312 4.57 -26.04 -15.61
CA THR A 312 3.77 -25.18 -16.47
C THR A 312 3.38 -23.89 -15.74
N VAL A 313 2.98 -23.98 -14.46
CA VAL A 313 2.74 -22.80 -13.60
C VAL A 313 3.99 -21.94 -13.47
N GLU A 314 5.14 -22.55 -13.18
CA GLU A 314 6.41 -21.85 -12.99
C GLU A 314 6.80 -21.06 -14.25
N LYS A 315 6.74 -21.69 -15.43
CA LYS A 315 7.01 -21.02 -16.71
C LYS A 315 6.02 -19.90 -16.99
N LEU A 316 4.73 -20.12 -16.73
CA LEU A 316 3.69 -19.11 -16.93
C LEU A 316 3.93 -17.88 -16.04
N VAL A 317 4.22 -18.10 -14.76
CA VAL A 317 4.52 -17.04 -13.79
C VAL A 317 5.79 -16.28 -14.17
N ALA A 318 6.84 -16.99 -14.59
CA ALA A 318 8.08 -16.37 -15.09
C ALA A 318 7.82 -15.51 -16.34
N GLY A 319 7.00 -16.00 -17.27
CA GLY A 319 6.60 -15.27 -18.49
C GLY A 319 5.82 -13.99 -18.20
N MET A 320 5.09 -13.93 -17.08
CA MET A 320 4.40 -12.73 -16.59
C MET A 320 5.30 -11.80 -15.76
N GLY A 321 6.59 -12.12 -15.58
CA GLY A 321 7.49 -11.38 -14.70
C GLY A 321 7.15 -11.54 -13.20
N GLY A 322 6.37 -12.56 -12.86
CA GLY A 322 6.01 -12.93 -11.51
C GLY A 322 7.11 -13.71 -10.78
N ASP A 323 6.86 -13.98 -9.51
CA ASP A 323 7.75 -14.74 -8.63
C ASP A 323 7.14 -16.11 -8.38
N ALA A 324 7.69 -17.15 -9.01
CA ALA A 324 7.17 -18.51 -8.92
C ALA A 324 7.21 -19.05 -7.48
N SER A 325 8.24 -18.70 -6.69
CA SER A 325 8.36 -19.16 -5.31
C SER A 325 7.16 -18.77 -4.44
N ALA A 326 6.47 -17.68 -4.79
CA ALA A 326 5.30 -17.22 -4.07
C ALA A 326 3.97 -17.83 -4.53
N ILE A 327 3.95 -18.43 -5.74
CA ILE A 327 2.78 -19.18 -6.24
C ILE A 327 2.86 -20.64 -5.82
N ARG A 328 4.08 -21.15 -5.60
CA ARG A 328 4.32 -22.53 -5.18
C ARG A 328 3.45 -23.00 -4.01
N PRO A 329 3.31 -22.24 -2.89
CA PRO A 329 2.45 -22.67 -1.79
C PRO A 329 0.98 -22.84 -2.20
N LEU A 330 0.46 -22.01 -3.11
CA LEU A 330 -0.92 -22.14 -3.59
C LEU A 330 -1.11 -23.39 -4.46
N TRP A 331 -0.10 -23.74 -5.27
CA TRP A 331 -0.14 -24.95 -6.07
C TRP A 331 -0.01 -26.20 -5.19
N GLU A 332 0.89 -26.17 -4.20
CA GLU A 332 1.05 -27.24 -3.21
C GLU A 332 -0.22 -27.43 -2.37
N ASP A 333 -0.88 -26.35 -1.96
CA ASP A 333 -2.17 -26.41 -1.24
C ASP A 333 -3.26 -27.10 -2.09
N LEU A 334 -3.34 -26.78 -3.39
CA LEU A 334 -4.27 -27.43 -4.32
C LEU A 334 -3.92 -28.90 -4.52
N HIS A 335 -2.65 -29.20 -4.76
CA HIS A 335 -2.18 -30.57 -4.94
C HIS A 335 -2.47 -31.41 -3.69
N TYR A 336 -2.16 -30.86 -2.51
CA TYR A 336 -2.46 -31.48 -1.22
C TYR A 336 -3.95 -31.66 -1.00
N ALA A 337 -4.78 -30.63 -1.25
CA ALA A 337 -6.23 -30.74 -1.11
C ALA A 337 -6.80 -31.82 -2.04
N PHE A 338 -6.29 -31.92 -3.27
CA PHE A 338 -6.68 -32.95 -4.23
C PHE A 338 -6.31 -34.36 -3.74
N LEU A 339 -5.08 -34.57 -3.25
CA LEU A 339 -4.66 -35.84 -2.66
C LEU A 339 -5.50 -36.18 -1.42
N ALA A 340 -5.62 -35.25 -0.47
CA ALA A 340 -6.38 -35.42 0.76
C ALA A 340 -7.88 -35.64 0.54
N SER A 341 -8.45 -35.17 -0.59
CA SER A 341 -9.84 -35.45 -0.94
C SER A 341 -10.10 -36.90 -1.35
N ARG A 342 -9.03 -37.62 -1.74
CA ARG A 342 -9.07 -39.02 -2.15
C ARG A 342 -8.70 -39.97 -1.01
N ASP A 343 -8.07 -39.45 0.04
CA ASP A 343 -7.60 -40.24 1.18
C ASP A 343 -8.58 -40.15 2.36
N VAL A 344 -9.16 -41.29 2.72
CA VAL A 344 -9.95 -41.41 3.97
C VAL A 344 -8.98 -41.77 5.09
N PHE A 345 -8.80 -40.84 6.04
CA PHE A 345 -8.03 -41.15 7.24
C PHE A 345 -8.79 -42.19 8.07
N PRO A 346 -8.16 -43.33 8.44
CA PRO A 346 -8.87 -44.40 9.12
C PRO A 346 -9.38 -43.95 10.49
N THR A 347 -10.64 -44.28 10.77
CA THR A 347 -11.22 -44.15 12.13
C THR A 347 -10.44 -45.03 13.09
N GLY A 348 -9.81 -44.42 14.10
CA GLY A 348 -8.92 -45.11 15.05
C GLY A 348 -7.45 -44.72 14.95
N GLY A 349 -7.06 -43.90 13.96
CA GLY A 349 -5.68 -43.45 13.79
C GLY A 349 -4.92 -44.26 12.75
N LEU A 350 -3.83 -43.71 12.24
CA LEU A 350 -2.93 -44.39 11.31
C LEU A 350 -1.80 -45.06 12.12
N PRO A 351 -1.74 -46.41 12.20
CA PRO A 351 -0.65 -47.08 12.88
C PRO A 351 0.66 -46.79 12.14
N ARG A 352 1.72 -46.46 12.89
CA ARG A 352 3.03 -46.10 12.31
C ARG A 352 3.63 -47.20 11.44
N SER A 353 3.28 -48.46 11.70
CA SER A 353 3.70 -49.62 10.90
C SER A 353 3.04 -49.70 9.52
N GLY A 354 1.96 -48.97 9.27
CA GLY A 354 1.27 -48.91 7.99
C GLY A 354 1.69 -47.73 7.11
N LEU A 355 2.75 -47.00 7.48
CA LEU A 355 3.30 -45.92 6.67
C LEU A 355 4.14 -46.50 5.52
N PRO A 356 4.00 -46.00 4.29
CA PRO A 356 4.86 -46.42 3.19
C PRO A 356 6.33 -46.11 3.53
N GLY A 357 7.18 -47.13 3.49
CA GLY A 357 8.62 -47.03 3.78
C GLY A 357 9.05 -47.34 5.23
N THR A 358 8.16 -47.85 6.09
CA THR A 358 8.53 -48.32 7.45
C THR A 358 8.82 -49.82 7.56
N GLU A 359 9.04 -50.52 6.44
CA GLU A 359 9.68 -51.83 6.47
C GLU A 359 11.15 -51.63 6.86
N MET A 360 11.42 -51.65 8.17
CA MET A 360 12.77 -51.87 8.67
C MET A 360 13.17 -53.27 8.25
N ASP A 361 14.23 -53.36 7.45
CA ASP A 361 15.10 -54.52 7.32
C ASP A 361 15.41 -55.08 8.72
N THR A 362 14.60 -56.03 9.17
CA THR A 362 14.97 -56.94 10.26
C THR A 362 15.17 -58.32 9.66
N ASP A 363 16.14 -58.41 8.77
CA ASP A 363 16.82 -59.64 8.38
C ASP A 363 18.33 -59.41 8.58
N PHE A 364 18.73 -59.24 9.84
CA PHE A 364 20.12 -59.45 10.25
C PHE A 364 20.12 -60.25 11.55
N ASP A 365 20.79 -61.40 11.47
CA ASP A 365 21.24 -62.30 12.52
C ASP A 365 20.23 -63.27 13.16
N ALA A 366 19.98 -64.37 12.45
CA ALA A 366 19.83 -65.69 13.07
C ALA A 366 20.63 -66.76 12.28
N ALA A 367 21.94 -66.56 12.19
CA ALA A 367 22.87 -67.62 11.79
C ALA A 367 24.23 -67.44 12.48
N SER A 368 24.38 -67.99 13.68
CA SER A 368 25.64 -68.62 14.11
C SER A 368 25.38 -69.53 15.30
N SER A 369 25.83 -70.77 15.08
CA SER A 369 25.94 -71.90 15.99
C SER A 369 26.78 -71.63 17.23
#